data_AF-W9WUX8-F1
#
_entry.id   AF-W9WUX8-F1
#
_cell.length_a   1.000
_cell.length_b   1.000
_cell.length_c   1.000
_cell.angle_alpha   90.00
_cell.angle_beta   90.00
_cell.angle_gamma   90.00
#
_symmetry.space_group_name_H-M   'P 1'
#
loop_
_entity.id
_entity.type
_entity.pdbx_description
1 polymer ?
#
loop_
_entity_poly.entity_id
_entity_poly.type
_entity_poly.pdbx_seq_one_letter_code
_entity_poly.pdbx_strand_id
1 'polypeptide(L)'
;MLAKSVGPRTQALPLIAPGLVHNRGAGIRMAMEAGAATSGAFDGIHSEIVDARTTKPDAVIWGHCYGIVVNGDCKRFYDEAKRHLFFEMIALEAWRDQKNEAYLIFDKPVSDKFRPGWVYQTTDIDPEEAPTIAELAQSLGLEPAKLEHTVQEFNAACNDKPWDTIEFDGKATTGLSPHKTNQANPIAVPPFYGFPLKTTLTFTNGGLTTDLECRVVAVNIIQIPGLYAAGEPTGAFPIENRIIGAQYPPMTTVLRSLAFGPIARTAIAGQLNAYGSQL
;
A
#
# COMPACT_ATOMS: atom_id res chain seq x y z
N MET A 1 13.20 -1.21 -14.70
CA MET A 1 13.59 -2.07 -13.56
C MET A 1 12.40 -2.83 -13.03
N LEU A 2 11.33 -2.17 -12.56
CA LEU A 2 10.12 -2.84 -12.04
C LEU A 2 9.53 -3.89 -12.99
N ALA A 3 9.42 -3.59 -14.28
CA ALA A 3 8.91 -4.55 -15.26
C ALA A 3 9.72 -5.87 -15.32
N LYS A 4 11.03 -5.81 -15.02
CA LYS A 4 11.92 -6.97 -14.95
C LYS A 4 11.76 -7.73 -13.65
N SER A 5 11.60 -7.03 -12.53
CA SER A 5 11.65 -7.64 -11.18
C SER A 5 10.29 -8.04 -10.63
N VAL A 6 9.24 -7.25 -10.90
CA VAL A 6 7.88 -7.46 -10.39
C VAL A 6 6.96 -8.04 -11.47
N GLY A 7 7.18 -7.66 -12.73
CA GLY A 7 6.46 -8.17 -13.89
C GLY A 7 5.98 -7.07 -14.86
N PRO A 8 5.65 -7.43 -16.11
CA PRO A 8 5.44 -6.47 -17.20
C PRO A 8 4.30 -5.47 -16.93
N ARG A 9 3.26 -5.88 -16.18
CA ARG A 9 2.10 -5.04 -15.87
C ARG A 9 2.42 -3.85 -14.96
N THR A 10 3.59 -3.77 -14.31
CA THR A 10 3.92 -2.62 -13.45
C THR A 10 3.99 -1.31 -14.20
N GLN A 11 4.17 -1.35 -15.53
CA GLN A 11 4.15 -0.13 -16.35
C GLN A 11 2.79 0.56 -16.36
N ALA A 12 1.71 -0.20 -16.14
CA ALA A 12 0.35 0.32 -16.08
C ALA A 12 -0.06 0.74 -14.66
N LEU A 13 0.81 0.55 -13.66
CA LEU A 13 0.51 0.91 -12.28
C LEU A 13 0.70 2.42 -12.09
N PRO A 14 -0.36 3.18 -11.78
CA PRO A 14 -0.24 4.62 -11.57
C PRO A 14 0.62 4.93 -10.34
N LEU A 15 1.23 6.11 -10.34
CA LEU A 15 2.06 6.58 -9.23
C LEU A 15 1.20 7.39 -8.25
N ILE A 16 1.42 7.19 -6.95
CA ILE A 16 0.63 7.89 -5.92
C ILE A 16 0.89 9.41 -5.87
N ALA A 17 2.08 9.83 -6.32
CA ALA A 17 2.48 11.22 -6.34
C ALA A 17 3.15 11.59 -7.68
N PRO A 18 2.86 12.77 -8.25
CA PRO A 18 3.40 13.20 -9.55
C PRO A 18 4.92 13.20 -9.63
N GLY A 19 5.61 13.56 -8.54
CA GLY A 19 7.08 13.63 -8.51
C GLY A 19 7.78 12.28 -8.73
N LEU A 20 7.08 11.16 -8.49
CA LEU A 20 7.65 9.82 -8.62
C LEU A 20 7.98 9.43 -10.07
N VAL A 21 7.46 10.16 -11.07
CA VAL A 21 7.78 9.91 -12.50
C VAL A 21 9.28 10.04 -12.81
N HIS A 22 10.01 10.74 -11.96
CA HIS A 22 11.46 10.94 -12.06
C HIS A 22 12.27 9.81 -11.41
N ASN A 23 11.66 8.98 -10.57
CA ASN A 23 12.31 7.88 -9.86
C ASN A 23 12.44 6.64 -10.75
N ARG A 24 13.31 6.73 -11.76
CA ARG A 24 13.51 5.70 -12.80
C ARG A 24 14.63 4.69 -12.49
N GLY A 25 15.12 4.67 -11.25
CA GLY A 25 16.20 3.78 -10.81
C GLY A 25 17.55 4.04 -11.46
N ALA A 26 17.80 5.25 -11.97
CA ALA A 26 19.07 5.58 -12.63
C ALA A 26 20.27 5.45 -11.67
N GLY A 27 20.16 5.98 -10.45
CA GLY A 27 21.22 5.85 -9.43
C GLY A 27 21.53 4.40 -9.05
N ILE A 28 20.49 3.57 -8.88
CA ILE A 28 20.65 2.14 -8.58
C ILE A 28 21.38 1.44 -9.75
N ARG A 29 20.98 1.69 -11.00
CA ARG A 29 21.64 1.09 -12.18
C ARG A 29 23.10 1.49 -12.30
N MET A 30 23.42 2.78 -12.17
CA MET A 30 24.80 3.27 -12.25
C MET A 30 25.67 2.63 -11.16
N ALA A 31 25.17 2.50 -9.94
CA ALA A 31 25.91 1.86 -8.85
C ALA A 31 26.08 0.34 -9.10
N MET A 32 25.05 -0.36 -9.59
CA MET A 32 25.17 -1.78 -9.97
C MET A 32 26.18 -2.00 -11.09
N GLU A 33 26.22 -1.13 -12.11
CA GLU A 33 27.22 -1.15 -13.19
C GLU A 33 28.64 -0.93 -12.65
N ALA A 34 28.80 -0.18 -11.55
CA ALA A 34 30.05 0.01 -10.83
C ALA A 34 30.40 -1.13 -9.84
N GLY A 35 29.60 -2.21 -9.79
CA GLY A 35 29.87 -3.38 -8.94
C GLY A 35 29.21 -3.34 -7.55
N ALA A 36 28.28 -2.42 -7.31
CA ALA A 36 27.54 -2.35 -6.05
C ALA A 36 26.69 -3.62 -5.81
N ALA A 37 26.71 -4.10 -4.56
CA ALA A 37 25.76 -5.07 -4.07
C ALA A 37 24.38 -4.44 -3.87
N THR A 38 23.37 -5.29 -3.88
CA THR A 38 21.98 -4.91 -3.67
C THR A 38 21.39 -5.63 -2.46
N SER A 39 20.43 -5.01 -1.81
CA SER A 39 19.65 -5.56 -0.70
C SER A 39 18.17 -5.26 -0.88
N GLY A 40 17.33 -5.86 -0.03
CA GLY A 40 15.88 -5.74 -0.13
C GLY A 40 15.26 -6.58 -1.24
N ALA A 41 13.93 -6.54 -1.31
CA ALA A 41 13.14 -7.31 -2.28
C ALA A 41 12.88 -6.49 -3.55
N PHE A 42 13.59 -6.78 -4.65
CA PHE A 42 13.37 -6.12 -5.94
C PHE A 42 12.02 -6.44 -6.58
N ASP A 43 11.38 -7.53 -6.18
CA ASP A 43 10.03 -7.91 -6.56
C ASP A 43 8.95 -7.40 -5.57
N GLY A 44 9.39 -6.70 -4.51
CA GLY A 44 8.53 -6.05 -3.53
C GLY A 44 8.28 -4.58 -3.85
N ILE A 45 7.01 -4.18 -3.82
CA ILE A 45 6.56 -2.80 -3.96
C ILE A 45 5.60 -2.49 -2.82
N HIS A 46 5.63 -1.25 -2.33
CA HIS A 46 4.57 -0.73 -1.47
C HIS A 46 3.54 -0.03 -2.35
N SER A 47 2.29 -0.48 -2.24
CA SER A 47 1.18 0.01 -3.02
C SER A 47 -0.04 0.23 -2.16
N GLU A 48 -0.87 1.20 -2.54
CA GLU A 48 -2.00 1.64 -1.73
C GLU A 48 -3.27 1.70 -2.60
N ILE A 49 -4.42 1.48 -1.98
CA ILE A 49 -5.73 1.70 -2.61
C ILE A 49 -6.14 3.16 -2.40
N VAL A 50 -6.36 3.87 -3.51
CA VAL A 50 -6.74 5.27 -3.52
C VAL A 50 -8.08 5.45 -4.21
N ASP A 51 -8.75 6.57 -3.97
CA ASP A 51 -9.94 6.95 -4.73
C ASP A 51 -9.59 7.04 -6.23
N ALA A 52 -10.29 6.26 -7.05
CA ALA A 52 -10.01 6.17 -8.47
C ALA A 52 -10.32 7.47 -9.22
N ARG A 53 -11.25 8.28 -8.69
CA ARG A 53 -11.79 9.49 -9.34
C ARG A 53 -10.86 10.70 -9.22
N THR A 54 -10.03 10.76 -8.18
CA THR A 54 -9.20 11.94 -7.90
C THR A 54 -7.82 11.88 -8.56
N THR A 55 -7.26 13.07 -8.76
CA THR A 55 -5.85 13.32 -9.14
C THR A 55 -5.03 13.84 -7.96
N LYS A 56 -5.63 14.04 -6.78
CA LYS A 56 -4.93 14.47 -5.58
C LYS A 56 -3.88 13.40 -5.20
N PRO A 57 -2.62 13.80 -4.93
CA PRO A 57 -1.62 12.88 -4.41
C PRO A 57 -2.06 12.31 -3.06
N ASP A 58 -1.71 11.05 -2.79
CA ASP A 58 -1.91 10.41 -1.48
C ASP A 58 -3.40 10.35 -1.02
N ALA A 59 -4.32 10.14 -1.96
CA ALA A 59 -5.76 10.03 -1.71
C ALA A 59 -6.21 8.63 -1.25
N VAL A 60 -5.52 8.08 -0.25
CA VAL A 60 -5.66 6.71 0.24
C VAL A 60 -6.96 6.49 1.00
N ILE A 61 -7.75 5.47 0.64
CA ILE A 61 -8.95 5.13 1.40
C ILE A 61 -8.60 4.10 2.49
N TRP A 62 -8.47 4.58 3.73
CA TRP A 62 -7.97 3.78 4.85
C TRP A 62 -9.00 2.79 5.39
N GLY A 63 -10.28 3.12 5.33
CA GLY A 63 -11.36 2.36 5.98
C GLY A 63 -11.77 1.04 5.33
N HIS A 64 -10.95 0.47 4.44
CA HIS A 64 -11.24 -0.79 3.76
C HIS A 64 -11.62 -1.95 4.71
N CYS A 65 -11.04 -1.99 5.91
CA CYS A 65 -11.32 -3.03 6.90
C CYS A 65 -12.69 -2.93 7.56
N TYR A 66 -13.38 -1.79 7.49
CA TYR A 66 -14.68 -1.57 8.11
C TYR A 66 -15.87 -1.79 7.19
N GLY A 67 -15.61 -2.10 5.92
CA GLY A 67 -16.62 -2.52 4.95
C GLY A 67 -16.22 -3.82 4.27
N ILE A 68 -16.70 -3.97 3.03
CA ILE A 68 -16.25 -4.99 2.10
C ILE A 68 -15.61 -4.34 0.87
N VAL A 69 -14.67 -5.04 0.26
CA VAL A 69 -14.08 -4.63 -1.01
C VAL A 69 -14.42 -5.66 -2.07
N VAL A 70 -15.05 -5.19 -3.14
CA VAL A 70 -15.46 -6.03 -4.28
C VAL A 70 -14.71 -5.62 -5.54
N ASN A 71 -14.52 -6.55 -6.47
CA ASN A 71 -13.99 -6.26 -7.81
C ASN A 71 -15.09 -5.76 -8.76
N GLY A 72 -14.76 -5.50 -10.02
CA GLY A 72 -15.73 -5.09 -11.06
C GLY A 72 -16.83 -6.13 -11.36
N ASP A 73 -16.69 -7.37 -10.94
CA ASP A 73 -17.73 -8.42 -11.00
C ASP A 73 -18.58 -8.49 -9.71
N CYS A 74 -18.45 -7.50 -8.83
CA CYS A 74 -19.07 -7.41 -7.51
C CYS A 74 -18.69 -8.53 -6.54
N LYS A 75 -17.57 -9.22 -6.76
CA LYS A 75 -17.11 -10.31 -5.89
C LYS A 75 -16.04 -9.84 -4.92
N ARG A 76 -16.16 -10.25 -3.66
CA ARG A 76 -15.06 -10.14 -2.69
C ARG A 76 -13.90 -11.03 -3.11
N PHE A 77 -12.69 -10.57 -2.87
CA PHE A 77 -11.47 -11.30 -3.23
C PHE A 77 -10.44 -11.38 -2.09
N TYR A 78 -10.49 -10.45 -1.14
CA TYR A 78 -9.56 -10.40 -0.01
C TYR A 78 -10.28 -10.39 1.35
N ASP A 79 -9.63 -10.88 2.41
CA ASP A 79 -10.06 -10.65 3.79
C ASP A 79 -9.68 -9.24 4.22
N GLU A 80 -10.63 -8.30 4.12
CA GLU A 80 -10.39 -6.87 4.31
C GLU A 80 -9.97 -6.53 5.75
N ALA A 81 -10.17 -7.44 6.71
CA ALA A 81 -9.78 -7.26 8.11
C ALA A 81 -8.63 -8.18 8.54
N LYS A 82 -7.97 -8.86 7.59
CA LYS A 82 -6.80 -9.71 7.87
C LYS A 82 -5.70 -8.98 8.64
N ARG A 83 -5.59 -7.67 8.40
CA ARG A 83 -4.73 -6.75 9.14
C ARG A 83 -5.43 -5.40 9.26
N HIS A 84 -5.36 -4.80 10.44
CA HIS A 84 -6.04 -3.55 10.73
C HIS A 84 -5.36 -2.36 10.02
N LEU A 85 -6.10 -1.64 9.15
CA LEU A 85 -5.61 -0.45 8.43
C LEU A 85 -4.36 -0.69 7.55
N PHE A 86 -4.15 -1.92 7.08
CA PHE A 86 -3.04 -2.26 6.17
C PHE A 86 -3.55 -2.65 4.79
N PHE A 87 -3.42 -1.74 3.83
CA PHE A 87 -3.94 -1.89 2.47
C PHE A 87 -2.98 -2.56 1.47
N GLU A 88 -1.71 -2.78 1.81
CA GLU A 88 -0.68 -3.17 0.82
C GLU A 88 -1.03 -4.46 0.09
N MET A 89 -1.48 -5.48 0.81
CA MET A 89 -1.78 -6.78 0.22
C MET A 89 -3.07 -6.78 -0.60
N ILE A 90 -4.11 -6.06 -0.15
CA ILE A 90 -5.36 -5.93 -0.92
C ILE A 90 -5.15 -5.09 -2.18
N ALA A 91 -4.31 -4.06 -2.10
CA ALA A 91 -3.86 -3.27 -3.24
C ALA A 91 -3.12 -4.15 -4.26
N LEU A 92 -2.15 -4.94 -3.81
CA LEU A 92 -1.42 -5.87 -4.68
C LEU A 92 -2.34 -6.88 -5.36
N GLU A 93 -3.30 -7.44 -4.64
CA GLU A 93 -4.26 -8.40 -5.20
C GLU A 93 -5.24 -7.72 -6.18
N ALA A 94 -5.74 -6.52 -5.85
CA ALA A 94 -6.58 -5.74 -6.74
C ALA A 94 -5.87 -5.47 -8.08
N TRP A 95 -4.61 -5.03 -8.02
CA TRP A 95 -3.81 -4.76 -9.20
C TRP A 95 -3.48 -6.03 -10.00
N ARG A 96 -3.05 -7.12 -9.34
CA ARG A 96 -2.62 -8.34 -10.02
C ARG A 96 -3.78 -9.13 -10.58
N ASP A 97 -4.83 -9.30 -9.82
CA ASP A 97 -5.82 -10.34 -10.11
C ASP A 97 -7.22 -9.77 -10.38
N GLN A 98 -7.44 -8.48 -10.08
CA GLN A 98 -8.75 -7.82 -10.24
C GLN A 98 -8.73 -6.66 -11.26
N LYS A 99 -7.84 -6.73 -12.26
CA LYS A 99 -7.70 -5.71 -13.32
C LYS A 99 -7.46 -4.28 -12.79
N ASN A 100 -7.03 -4.15 -11.54
CA ASN A 100 -6.90 -2.88 -10.83
C ASN A 100 -8.23 -2.11 -10.64
N GLU A 101 -9.35 -2.84 -10.60
CA GLU A 101 -10.69 -2.31 -10.36
C GLU A 101 -11.23 -2.91 -9.06
N ALA A 102 -11.40 -2.06 -8.05
CA ALA A 102 -11.96 -2.45 -6.76
C ALA A 102 -12.93 -1.37 -6.25
N TYR A 103 -13.82 -1.73 -5.35
CA TYR A 103 -14.85 -0.84 -4.81
C TYR A 103 -15.02 -1.12 -3.33
N LEU A 104 -14.85 -0.11 -2.48
CA LEU A 104 -15.19 -0.19 -1.07
C LEU A 104 -16.68 0.08 -0.91
N ILE A 105 -17.37 -0.78 -0.17
CA ILE A 105 -18.79 -0.65 0.16
C ILE A 105 -18.95 -0.69 1.69
N PHE A 106 -19.69 0.28 2.24
CA PHE A 106 -19.96 0.40 3.67
C PHE A 106 -21.28 1.14 3.90
N ASP A 107 -21.73 1.20 5.15
CA ASP A 107 -23.04 1.76 5.51
C ASP A 107 -22.94 2.90 6.54
N LYS A 108 -24.10 3.44 6.91
CA LYS A 108 -24.20 4.61 7.78
C LYS A 108 -23.49 4.46 9.13
N PRO A 109 -23.62 3.37 9.90
CA PRO A 109 -22.88 3.15 11.13
C PRO A 109 -21.36 3.31 10.97
N VAL A 110 -20.78 2.79 9.89
CA VAL A 110 -19.36 2.93 9.59
C VAL A 110 -19.04 4.38 9.22
N SER A 111 -19.86 5.01 8.39
CA SER A 111 -19.69 6.41 8.00
C SER A 111 -19.70 7.34 9.21
N ASP A 112 -20.73 7.24 10.07
CA ASP A 112 -20.91 8.04 11.28
C ASP A 112 -19.76 7.85 12.27
N LYS A 113 -19.19 6.64 12.37
CA LYS A 113 -18.10 6.34 13.30
C LYS A 113 -16.79 7.04 12.91
N PHE A 114 -16.53 7.19 11.62
CA PHE A 114 -15.25 7.70 11.12
C PHE A 114 -15.32 9.11 10.52
N ARG A 115 -16.49 9.75 10.57
CA ARG A 115 -16.69 11.13 10.09
C ARG A 115 -17.17 12.03 11.23
N PRO A 116 -16.52 13.19 11.46
CA PRO A 116 -15.31 13.67 10.79
C PRO A 116 -14.06 12.86 11.20
N GLY A 117 -13.11 12.68 10.29
CA GLY A 117 -11.90 11.91 10.57
C GLY A 117 -11.08 11.57 9.33
N TRP A 118 -9.79 11.27 9.53
CA TRP A 118 -8.82 11.07 8.45
C TRP A 118 -9.06 9.79 7.60
N VAL A 119 -9.84 8.84 8.10
CA VAL A 119 -10.06 7.51 7.47
C VAL A 119 -10.62 7.61 6.04
N TYR A 120 -11.46 8.60 5.78
CA TYR A 120 -12.11 8.84 4.48
C TYR A 120 -11.91 10.27 3.94
N GLN A 121 -11.02 11.08 4.55
CA GLN A 121 -10.84 12.50 4.24
C GLN A 121 -9.49 12.82 3.56
N THR A 122 -8.73 11.80 3.20
CA THR A 122 -7.51 11.90 2.38
C THR A 122 -7.82 12.25 0.92
N THR A 123 -8.93 11.75 0.37
CA THR A 123 -9.48 12.17 -0.92
C THR A 123 -10.22 13.51 -0.81
N ASP A 124 -10.35 14.22 -1.92
CA ASP A 124 -11.12 15.47 -2.07
C ASP A 124 -12.53 15.25 -2.62
N ILE A 125 -12.94 14.00 -2.82
CA ILE A 125 -14.26 13.62 -3.34
C ILE A 125 -14.97 12.73 -2.30
N ASP A 126 -16.20 13.09 -1.94
CA ASP A 126 -17.02 12.27 -1.05
C ASP A 126 -17.39 10.91 -1.68
N PRO A 127 -17.69 9.88 -0.87
CA PRO A 127 -18.18 8.60 -1.37
C PRO A 127 -19.47 8.80 -2.14
N GLU A 128 -19.72 7.94 -3.12
CA GLU A 128 -21.06 7.79 -3.66
C GLU A 128 -22.00 7.39 -2.52
N GLU A 129 -23.17 8.03 -2.44
CA GLU A 129 -24.18 7.79 -1.40
C GLU A 129 -25.50 7.38 -2.07
N ALA A 130 -26.15 6.34 -1.58
CA ALA A 130 -27.45 5.92 -2.07
C ALA A 130 -28.34 5.31 -0.97
N PRO A 131 -29.68 5.39 -1.07
CA PRO A 131 -30.60 4.80 -0.11
C PRO A 131 -30.66 3.26 -0.19
N THR A 132 -30.21 2.65 -1.30
CA THR A 132 -30.21 1.20 -1.51
C THR A 132 -28.90 0.71 -2.12
N ILE A 133 -28.56 -0.57 -1.92
CA ILE A 133 -27.37 -1.19 -2.52
C ILE A 133 -27.48 -1.22 -4.06
N ALA A 134 -28.68 -1.44 -4.61
CA ALA A 134 -28.89 -1.38 -6.06
C ALA A 134 -28.58 0.00 -6.65
N GLU A 135 -29.05 1.08 -6.01
CA GLU A 135 -28.76 2.44 -6.46
C GLU A 135 -27.28 2.80 -6.30
N LEU A 136 -26.63 2.33 -5.22
CA LEU A 136 -25.19 2.47 -5.03
C LEU A 136 -24.40 1.72 -6.13
N ALA A 137 -24.84 0.52 -6.50
CA ALA A 137 -24.20 -0.22 -7.58
C ALA A 137 -24.27 0.58 -8.90
N GLN A 138 -25.43 1.16 -9.21
CA GLN A 138 -25.60 1.96 -10.42
C GLN A 138 -24.69 3.20 -10.44
N SER A 139 -24.58 3.93 -9.32
CA SER A 139 -23.70 5.10 -9.25
C SER A 139 -22.21 4.74 -9.40
N LEU A 140 -21.81 3.56 -8.93
CA LEU A 140 -20.45 3.03 -9.07
C LEU A 140 -20.19 2.34 -10.43
N GLY A 141 -21.21 2.20 -11.29
CA GLY A 141 -21.10 1.49 -12.57
C GLY A 141 -21.01 -0.04 -12.43
N LEU A 142 -21.47 -0.59 -11.31
CA LEU A 142 -21.55 -2.01 -11.00
C LEU A 142 -22.92 -2.59 -11.36
N GLU A 143 -23.01 -3.93 -11.43
CA GLU A 143 -24.28 -4.62 -11.66
C GLU A 143 -25.09 -4.73 -10.36
N PRO A 144 -26.31 -4.15 -10.28
CA PRO A 144 -27.08 -4.07 -9.05
C PRO A 144 -27.35 -5.42 -8.37
N ALA A 145 -27.82 -6.42 -9.12
CA ALA A 145 -28.24 -7.69 -8.54
C ALA A 145 -27.06 -8.47 -7.95
N LYS A 146 -25.90 -8.44 -8.61
CA LYS A 146 -24.65 -9.05 -8.12
C LYS A 146 -24.17 -8.39 -6.83
N LEU A 147 -24.19 -7.05 -6.76
CA LEU A 147 -23.74 -6.36 -5.55
C LEU A 147 -24.67 -6.64 -4.37
N GLU A 148 -25.98 -6.57 -4.59
CA GLU A 148 -26.97 -6.93 -3.58
C GLU A 148 -26.77 -8.35 -3.06
N HIS A 149 -26.56 -9.31 -3.97
CA HIS A 149 -26.28 -10.69 -3.61
C HIS A 149 -25.05 -10.81 -2.71
N THR A 150 -23.93 -10.19 -3.09
CA THR A 150 -22.70 -10.23 -2.28
C THR A 150 -22.87 -9.58 -0.91
N VAL A 151 -23.60 -8.47 -0.81
CA VAL A 151 -23.90 -7.83 0.49
C VAL A 151 -24.81 -8.72 1.34
N GLN A 152 -25.82 -9.37 0.75
CA GLN A 152 -26.70 -10.31 1.44
C GLN A 152 -25.92 -11.53 1.97
N GLU A 153 -25.06 -12.14 1.14
CA GLU A 153 -24.20 -13.25 1.55
C GLU A 153 -23.24 -12.84 2.66
N PHE A 154 -22.64 -11.65 2.57
CA PHE A 154 -21.78 -11.10 3.60
C PHE A 154 -22.52 -10.95 4.93
N ASN A 155 -23.67 -10.26 4.91
CA ASN A 155 -24.48 -10.01 6.09
C ASN A 155 -24.96 -11.31 6.76
N ALA A 156 -25.38 -12.30 5.98
CA ALA A 156 -25.84 -13.59 6.49
C ALA A 156 -24.71 -14.43 7.13
N ALA A 157 -23.47 -14.20 6.73
CA ALA A 157 -22.32 -14.92 7.26
C ALA A 157 -21.72 -14.31 8.53
N CYS A 158 -22.03 -13.04 8.84
CA CYS A 158 -21.53 -12.32 10.00
C CYS A 158 -22.04 -12.95 11.31
N ASN A 159 -21.15 -13.08 12.29
CA ASN A 159 -21.54 -13.49 13.64
C ASN A 159 -22.04 -12.31 14.51
N ASP A 160 -22.65 -12.65 15.64
CA ASP A 160 -23.25 -11.67 16.58
C ASP A 160 -22.26 -11.06 17.57
N LYS A 161 -20.94 -11.26 17.40
CA LYS A 161 -19.98 -10.65 18.34
C LYS A 161 -20.04 -9.11 18.26
N PRO A 162 -19.72 -8.42 19.36
CA PRO A 162 -19.62 -6.95 19.37
C PRO A 162 -18.63 -6.48 18.31
N TRP A 163 -18.94 -5.33 17.70
CA TRP A 163 -18.06 -4.70 16.72
C TRP A 163 -17.08 -3.76 17.43
N ASP A 164 -15.78 -4.06 17.32
CA ASP A 164 -14.70 -3.19 17.79
C ASP A 164 -13.84 -2.73 16.61
N THR A 165 -13.57 -1.44 16.57
CA THR A 165 -12.80 -0.80 15.48
C THR A 165 -11.33 -0.61 15.83
N ILE A 166 -10.89 -0.95 17.03
CA ILE A 166 -9.52 -0.75 17.51
C ILE A 166 -8.81 -2.09 17.58
N GLU A 167 -9.44 -3.07 18.21
CA GLU A 167 -8.87 -4.41 18.43
C GLU A 167 -9.42 -5.45 17.45
N PHE A 168 -8.74 -6.58 17.37
CA PHE A 168 -9.27 -7.76 16.68
C PHE A 168 -10.41 -8.37 17.51
N ASP A 169 -11.65 -7.98 17.18
CA ASP A 169 -12.89 -8.34 17.88
C ASP A 169 -13.33 -9.80 17.69
N GLY A 170 -12.77 -10.49 16.70
CA GLY A 170 -13.24 -11.80 16.26
C GLY A 170 -14.68 -11.78 15.74
N LYS A 171 -15.24 -10.60 15.42
CA LYS A 171 -16.49 -10.43 14.68
C LYS A 171 -16.20 -10.78 13.24
N ALA A 172 -16.58 -11.99 12.85
CA ALA A 172 -16.06 -12.65 11.66
C ALA A 172 -17.20 -13.23 10.83
N THR A 173 -16.91 -13.58 9.58
CA THR A 173 -17.83 -14.31 8.71
C THR A 173 -17.53 -15.81 8.72
N THR A 174 -18.55 -16.66 8.64
CA THR A 174 -18.38 -18.11 8.44
C THR A 174 -19.02 -18.56 7.13
N GLY A 175 -18.38 -19.49 6.40
CA GLY A 175 -18.95 -20.05 5.16
C GLY A 175 -18.73 -19.22 3.89
N LEU A 176 -17.97 -18.12 3.97
CA LEU A 176 -17.57 -17.32 2.81
C LEU A 176 -16.14 -17.60 2.38
N SER A 177 -15.89 -17.38 1.08
CA SER A 177 -14.54 -17.33 0.52
C SER A 177 -14.40 -16.03 -0.30
N PRO A 178 -13.59 -15.06 0.14
CA PRO A 178 -12.78 -15.07 1.37
C PRO A 178 -13.63 -14.95 2.64
N HIS A 179 -13.17 -15.56 3.74
CA HIS A 179 -13.70 -15.27 5.07
C HIS A 179 -13.13 -13.93 5.55
N LYS A 180 -13.93 -13.10 6.21
CA LYS A 180 -13.48 -11.92 6.93
C LYS A 180 -13.21 -12.28 8.38
N THR A 181 -11.96 -12.11 8.83
CA THR A 181 -11.53 -12.64 10.15
C THR A 181 -11.96 -11.79 11.35
N ASN A 182 -12.16 -10.49 11.15
CA ASN A 182 -12.51 -9.51 12.18
C ASN A 182 -13.36 -8.39 11.59
N GLN A 183 -13.93 -7.51 12.41
CA GLN A 183 -14.60 -6.29 11.97
C GLN A 183 -15.71 -6.54 10.92
N ALA A 184 -16.30 -7.74 10.90
CA ALA A 184 -17.36 -8.14 9.99
C ALA A 184 -18.71 -7.59 10.45
N ASN A 185 -18.86 -6.26 10.40
CA ASN A 185 -20.11 -5.59 10.69
C ASN A 185 -21.07 -5.68 9.50
N PRO A 186 -22.33 -6.12 9.67
CA PRO A 186 -23.31 -6.14 8.58
C PRO A 186 -23.49 -4.75 7.94
N ILE A 187 -23.58 -4.73 6.62
CA ILE A 187 -23.86 -3.54 5.80
C ILE A 187 -25.37 -3.53 5.55
N ALA A 188 -26.12 -2.89 6.45
CA ALA A 188 -27.58 -3.04 6.48
C ALA A 188 -28.34 -1.72 6.74
N VAL A 189 -27.66 -0.68 7.21
CA VAL A 189 -28.32 0.56 7.64
C VAL A 189 -28.07 1.68 6.60
N PRO A 190 -29.09 2.10 5.85
CA PRO A 190 -28.94 3.16 4.86
C PRO A 190 -28.68 4.53 5.51
N PRO A 191 -28.12 5.51 4.77
CA PRO A 191 -27.64 5.36 3.40
C PRO A 191 -26.39 4.48 3.30
N PHE A 192 -26.20 3.90 2.12
CA PHE A 192 -25.04 3.10 1.76
C PHE A 192 -24.03 3.96 1.01
N TYR A 193 -22.76 3.65 1.22
CA TYR A 193 -21.64 4.43 0.72
C TYR A 193 -20.68 3.57 -0.09
N GLY A 194 -20.04 4.18 -1.08
CA GLY A 194 -18.96 3.51 -1.80
C GLY A 194 -17.92 4.41 -2.42
N PHE A 195 -16.72 3.86 -2.54
CA PHE A 195 -15.60 4.45 -3.26
C PHE A 195 -15.16 3.53 -4.39
N PRO A 196 -15.04 4.00 -5.64
CA PRO A 196 -14.25 3.32 -6.64
C PRO A 196 -12.76 3.46 -6.26
N LEU A 197 -12.04 2.35 -6.29
CA LEU A 197 -10.66 2.24 -5.86
C LEU A 197 -9.75 1.80 -7.02
N LYS A 198 -8.53 2.33 -7.01
CA LYS A 198 -7.43 1.85 -7.85
C LYS A 198 -6.17 1.71 -7.01
N THR A 199 -5.28 0.83 -7.42
CA THR A 199 -3.97 0.68 -6.78
C THR A 199 -2.97 1.67 -7.36
N THR A 200 -2.22 2.35 -6.49
CA THR A 200 -1.09 3.20 -6.86
C THR A 200 0.22 2.71 -6.23
N LEU A 201 1.32 2.91 -6.95
CA LEU A 201 2.69 2.66 -6.47
C LEU A 201 3.22 3.84 -5.65
N THR A 202 3.78 3.55 -4.49
CA THR A 202 4.40 4.54 -3.60
C THR A 202 5.92 4.43 -3.61
N PHE A 203 6.47 3.25 -3.32
CA PHE A 203 7.92 3.02 -3.32
C PHE A 203 8.28 1.55 -3.57
N THR A 204 9.58 1.29 -3.71
CA THR A 204 10.14 -0.04 -4.02
C THR A 204 10.98 -0.56 -2.87
N ASN A 205 10.92 -1.86 -2.59
CA ASN A 205 11.65 -2.43 -1.45
C ASN A 205 13.12 -2.76 -1.76
N GLY A 206 13.47 -2.97 -3.03
CA GLY A 206 14.83 -3.30 -3.46
C GLY A 206 15.70 -2.07 -3.74
N GLY A 207 16.99 -2.14 -3.40
CA GLY A 207 17.95 -1.06 -3.64
C GLY A 207 19.40 -1.46 -3.36
N LEU A 208 20.25 -0.47 -3.16
CA LEU A 208 21.68 -0.63 -2.90
C LEU A 208 21.95 -1.07 -1.46
N THR A 209 22.94 -1.94 -1.27
CA THR A 209 23.47 -2.26 0.06
C THR A 209 24.36 -1.13 0.54
N THR A 210 24.12 -0.65 1.76
CA THR A 210 24.95 0.35 2.43
C THR A 210 25.34 -0.11 3.82
N ASP A 211 26.48 0.34 4.31
CA ASP A 211 26.81 0.23 5.73
C ASP A 211 26.14 1.36 6.56
N LEU A 212 26.43 1.39 7.87
CA LEU A 212 25.85 2.36 8.81
C LEU A 212 26.31 3.81 8.54
N GLU A 213 27.36 4.00 7.75
CA GLU A 213 27.88 5.31 7.33
C GLU A 213 27.41 5.68 5.91
N CYS A 214 26.42 4.96 5.39
CA CYS A 214 25.81 5.15 4.08
C CYS A 214 26.76 4.91 2.89
N ARG A 215 27.91 4.26 3.11
CA ARG A 215 28.82 3.89 2.01
C ARG A 215 28.23 2.70 1.27
N VAL A 216 28.22 2.77 -0.06
CA VAL A 216 27.74 1.68 -0.90
C VAL A 216 28.73 0.51 -0.82
N VAL A 217 28.20 -0.69 -0.58
CA VAL A 217 28.97 -1.93 -0.45
C VAL A 217 28.96 -2.66 -1.80
N ALA A 218 30.12 -3.11 -2.26
CA ALA A 218 30.28 -3.92 -3.46
C ALA A 218 29.92 -5.39 -3.22
N VAL A 219 29.77 -6.16 -4.30
CA VAL A 219 29.46 -7.61 -4.25
C VAL A 219 30.49 -8.45 -3.46
N ASN A 220 31.73 -7.96 -3.35
CA ASN A 220 32.79 -8.59 -2.55
C ASN A 220 32.82 -8.10 -1.09
N ILE A 221 31.78 -7.39 -0.64
CA ILE A 221 31.60 -6.90 0.75
C ILE A 221 32.60 -5.78 1.13
N ILE A 222 33.24 -5.16 0.14
CA ILE A 222 34.12 -3.98 0.35
C ILE A 222 33.35 -2.71 -0.01
N GLN A 223 33.57 -1.60 0.71
CA GLN A 223 32.98 -0.31 0.35
C GLN A 223 33.52 0.20 -0.98
N ILE A 224 32.65 0.74 -1.82
CA ILE A 224 33.04 1.43 -3.05
C ILE A 224 33.50 2.85 -2.67
N PRO A 225 34.78 3.21 -2.87
CA PRO A 225 35.29 4.52 -2.45
C PRO A 225 34.54 5.68 -3.12
N GLY A 226 34.10 6.64 -2.32
CA GLY A 226 33.42 7.85 -2.81
C GLY A 226 31.96 7.65 -3.22
N LEU A 227 31.41 6.44 -3.10
CA LEU A 227 30.02 6.16 -3.45
C LEU A 227 29.16 5.99 -2.19
N TYR A 228 28.14 6.84 -2.08
CA TYR A 228 27.21 6.89 -0.95
C TYR A 228 25.77 6.81 -1.44
N ALA A 229 24.88 6.23 -0.64
CA ALA A 229 23.46 6.20 -0.91
C ALA A 229 22.65 6.33 0.39
N ALA A 230 21.55 7.06 0.35
CA ALA A 230 20.63 7.24 1.47
C ALA A 230 19.19 7.38 0.96
N GLY A 231 18.21 6.96 1.77
CA GLY A 231 16.79 7.00 1.43
C GLY A 231 16.34 5.87 0.49
N GLU A 232 15.38 6.15 -0.37
CA GLU A 232 14.80 5.20 -1.34
C GLU A 232 15.77 4.42 -2.25
N PRO A 233 16.92 4.95 -2.71
CA PRO A 233 17.82 4.12 -3.52
C PRO A 233 18.48 2.98 -2.74
N THR A 234 18.40 2.94 -1.42
CA THR A 234 18.94 1.84 -0.60
C THR A 234 17.91 0.74 -0.38
N GLY A 235 18.37 -0.51 -0.30
CA GLY A 235 17.47 -1.64 -0.09
C GLY A 235 16.77 -1.54 1.26
N ALA A 236 15.44 -1.69 1.23
CA ALA A 236 14.59 -1.74 2.39
C ALA A 236 14.32 -3.21 2.76
N PHE A 237 14.34 -3.54 4.06
CA PHE A 237 13.94 -4.82 4.64
C PHE A 237 14.71 -6.06 4.11
N PRO A 238 15.46 -6.81 4.96
CA PRO A 238 16.16 -8.02 4.52
C PRO A 238 15.24 -9.02 3.80
N ILE A 239 15.77 -9.74 2.80
CA ILE A 239 15.04 -10.76 2.02
C ILE A 239 14.40 -11.84 2.93
N GLU A 240 15.00 -12.11 4.09
CA GLU A 240 14.50 -13.05 5.11
C GLU A 240 13.14 -12.66 5.70
N ASN A 241 12.74 -11.39 5.58
CA ASN A 241 11.42 -10.90 5.99
C ASN A 241 10.27 -11.41 5.10
N ARG A 242 10.58 -12.09 4.00
CA ARG A 242 9.60 -12.77 3.14
C ARG A 242 8.94 -13.97 3.83
N ILE A 243 9.60 -14.59 4.80
CA ILE A 243 9.09 -15.75 5.55
C ILE A 243 8.33 -15.30 6.82
N ILE A 244 8.61 -14.11 7.34
CA ILE A 244 7.96 -13.55 8.54
C ILE A 244 7.15 -12.30 8.21
N GLY A 245 6.49 -12.23 7.04
CA GLY A 245 5.49 -11.21 6.71
C GLY A 245 5.79 -9.79 7.22
N ALA A 246 7.06 -9.36 7.18
CA ALA A 246 7.51 -8.20 7.95
C ALA A 246 6.99 -6.96 7.24
N GLN A 247 6.08 -6.32 7.95
CA GLN A 247 5.28 -5.20 7.51
C GLN A 247 6.18 -3.98 7.26
N TYR A 248 5.86 -3.17 6.26
CA TYR A 248 6.33 -1.80 6.23
C TYR A 248 5.76 -1.06 7.46
N PRO A 249 6.59 -0.64 8.44
CA PRO A 249 6.10 0.21 9.50
C PRO A 249 5.85 1.61 8.88
N PRO A 250 4.69 2.24 9.16
CA PRO A 250 4.36 3.54 8.60
C PRO A 250 5.47 4.57 8.79
N MET A 251 5.63 5.45 7.80
CA MET A 251 6.62 6.54 7.75
C MET A 251 8.10 6.13 7.74
N THR A 252 8.44 4.84 7.69
CA THR A 252 9.86 4.45 7.72
C THR A 252 10.65 4.86 6.47
N THR A 253 10.00 5.05 5.32
CA THR A 253 10.66 5.57 4.10
C THR A 253 11.15 7.01 4.25
N VAL A 254 10.29 7.88 4.77
CA VAL A 254 10.61 9.28 5.05
C VAL A 254 11.68 9.37 6.14
N LEU A 255 11.51 8.60 7.23
CA LEU A 255 12.48 8.55 8.32
C LEU A 255 13.86 8.08 7.86
N ARG A 256 13.94 7.09 6.97
CA ARG A 256 15.22 6.64 6.38
C ARG A 256 15.91 7.78 5.64
N SER A 257 15.16 8.53 4.84
CA SER A 257 15.72 9.67 4.10
C SER A 257 16.23 10.76 5.06
N LEU A 258 15.45 11.08 6.09
CA LEU A 258 15.79 12.10 7.09
C LEU A 258 16.94 11.69 8.03
N ALA A 259 17.07 10.41 8.35
CA ALA A 259 18.11 9.91 9.24
C ALA A 259 19.44 9.69 8.50
N PHE A 260 19.40 9.01 7.36
CA PHE A 260 20.63 8.60 6.66
C PHE A 260 21.21 9.70 5.76
N GLY A 261 20.41 10.68 5.31
CA GLY A 261 20.93 11.83 4.57
C GLY A 261 22.00 12.61 5.36
N PRO A 262 21.73 13.05 6.61
CA PRO A 262 22.72 13.69 7.46
C PRO A 262 23.94 12.82 7.78
N ILE A 263 23.76 11.51 7.95
CA ILE A 263 24.86 10.56 8.19
C ILE A 263 25.78 10.50 6.98
N ALA A 264 25.22 10.31 5.78
CA ALA A 264 25.99 10.30 4.53
C ALA A 264 26.79 11.61 4.37
N ARG A 265 26.17 12.76 4.65
CA ARG A 265 26.85 14.07 4.63
C ARG A 265 28.06 14.10 5.57
N THR A 266 27.90 13.65 6.81
CA THR A 266 28.99 13.64 7.80
C THR A 266 30.13 12.71 7.35
N ALA A 267 29.81 11.54 6.81
CA ALA A 267 30.79 10.59 6.30
C ALA A 267 31.58 11.16 5.10
N ILE A 268 30.88 11.82 4.16
CA ILE A 268 31.50 12.50 3.02
C ILE A 268 32.45 13.61 3.49
N ALA A 269 32.01 14.46 4.42
CA ALA A 269 32.82 15.55 4.95
C ALA A 269 34.08 15.03 5.66
N GLY A 270 33.95 13.96 6.46
CA GLY A 270 35.08 13.30 7.11
C GLY A 270 36.09 12.75 6.12
N GLN A 271 35.62 12.11 5.05
CA GLN A 271 36.48 11.56 4.00
C GLN A 271 37.24 12.67 3.25
N LEU A 272 36.56 13.75 2.88
CA LEU A 272 37.18 14.89 2.17
C LEU A 272 38.24 15.60 3.03
N ASN A 273 37.97 15.78 4.32
CA ASN A 273 38.94 16.38 5.24
C ASN A 273 40.20 15.51 5.40
N ALA A 274 40.04 14.20 5.47
CA ALA A 274 41.16 13.26 5.53
C ALA A 274 42.03 13.35 4.26
N TYR A 275 41.43 13.44 3.08
CA TYR A 275 42.17 13.65 1.83
C TYR A 275 42.89 15.01 1.78
N GLY A 276 42.22 16.08 2.22
CA GLY A 276 42.81 17.43 2.24
C GLY A 276 43.97 17.57 3.22
N SER A 277 44.02 16.77 4.28
CA SER A 277 45.13 16.74 5.25
C SER A 277 46.35 15.93 4.80
N GLN A 278 46.26 15.21 3.69
CA GLN A 278 47.35 14.41 3.10
C GLN A 278 48.07 15.12 1.94
N LEU A 279 47.61 16.32 1.54
CA LEU A 279 48.24 17.21 0.56
C LEU A 279 49.02 18.32 1.27
#